data_AF-W4P4H5-F1
#
_entry.id   AF-W4P4H5-F1
#
_cell.length_a   1.000
_cell.length_b   1.000
_cell.length_c   1.000
_cell.angle_alpha   90.00
_cell.angle_beta   90.00
_cell.angle_gamma   90.00
#
_symmetry.space_group_name_H-M   'P 1'
#
loop_
_entity.id
_entity.type
_entity.pdbx_description
1 polymer ?
#
loop_
_entity_poly.entity_id
_entity_poly.type
_entity_poly.pdbx_seq_one_letter_code
_entity_poly.pdbx_strand_id
1 'polypeptide(L)'
;MKRVLLICTLVFSLLPVYAGEGKNLSAGDGKKGLPVDYVDPFIGTTNFGTTNPGAVCPNGMMSVVPFNVMGSSENTYDKDARWWSTPYEYTNCFFTGYAHVNLSGVGCPELGSLLLMPTTGELNVDYKEYGSKYKDERALRDTTPII
;
A
#
# COMPACT_ATOMS: atom_id res chain seq x y z
N MET A 1 16.54 27.13 -39.82
CA MET A 1 16.22 26.50 -38.51
C MET A 1 14.78 26.00 -38.39
N LYS A 2 13.76 26.68 -38.95
CA LYS A 2 12.35 26.22 -38.88
C LYS A 2 12.01 24.93 -39.65
N ARG A 3 12.79 24.57 -40.68
CA ARG A 3 12.54 23.36 -41.51
C ARG A 3 13.03 22.04 -40.88
N VAL A 4 13.98 22.09 -39.95
CA VAL A 4 14.51 20.89 -39.26
C VAL A 4 13.56 20.45 -38.13
N LEU A 5 12.90 21.41 -37.47
CA LEU A 5 11.95 21.14 -36.38
C LEU A 5 10.64 20.47 -36.86
N LEU A 6 10.25 20.68 -38.13
CA LEU A 6 9.03 20.12 -38.72
C LEU A 6 9.19 18.63 -39.09
N ILE A 7 10.43 18.17 -39.31
CA ILE A 7 10.71 16.78 -39.70
C ILE A 7 10.70 15.87 -38.45
N CYS A 8 11.18 16.35 -37.30
CA CYS A 8 11.14 15.58 -36.05
C CYS A 8 9.71 15.34 -35.51
N THR A 9 8.76 16.23 -35.82
CA THR A 9 7.36 16.09 -35.36
C THR A 9 6.55 15.11 -36.23
N LEU A 10 6.88 14.98 -37.52
CA LEU A 10 6.20 14.02 -38.41
C LEU A 10 6.63 12.56 -38.16
N VAL A 11 7.88 12.31 -37.78
CA VAL A 11 8.39 10.95 -37.52
C VAL A 11 7.72 10.30 -36.29
N PHE A 12 7.25 11.09 -35.33
CA PHE A 12 6.56 10.57 -34.15
C PHE A 12 5.11 10.10 -34.43
N SER A 13 4.52 10.49 -35.57
CA SER A 13 3.14 10.15 -35.93
C SER A 13 3.00 8.84 -36.72
N LEU A 14 4.11 8.20 -37.12
CA LEU A 14 4.13 7.02 -37.97
C LEU A 14 4.63 5.74 -37.28
N LEU A 15 4.85 5.77 -35.96
CA LEU A 15 5.08 4.53 -35.23
C LEU A 15 3.73 3.85 -34.99
N PRO A 16 3.48 2.66 -35.58
CA PRO A 16 2.29 1.90 -35.24
C PRO A 16 2.40 1.54 -33.76
N VAL A 17 1.47 2.04 -32.95
CA VAL A 17 1.20 1.51 -31.62
C VAL A 17 0.81 0.05 -31.85
N TYR A 18 1.74 -0.86 -31.58
CA TYR A 18 1.48 -2.29 -31.56
C TYR A 18 0.55 -2.53 -30.36
N ALA A 19 -0.75 -2.39 -30.58
CA ALA A 19 -1.77 -2.95 -29.71
C ALA A 19 -1.65 -4.47 -29.84
N GLY A 20 -0.86 -5.07 -28.96
CA GLY A 20 -0.75 -6.51 -28.85
C GLY A 20 -2.13 -7.10 -28.55
N GLU A 21 -2.67 -7.80 -29.53
CA GLU A 21 -3.90 -8.55 -29.46
C GLU A 21 -3.79 -9.56 -28.29
N GLY A 22 -4.68 -9.41 -27.30
CA GLY A 22 -4.72 -10.26 -26.11
C GLY A 22 -5.09 -11.69 -26.48
N LYS A 23 -4.08 -12.51 -26.80
CA LYS A 23 -4.25 -13.96 -26.91
C LYS A 23 -4.69 -14.53 -25.57
N ASN A 24 -5.92 -15.06 -25.53
CA ASN A 24 -6.43 -15.88 -24.44
C ASN A 24 -5.58 -17.14 -24.33
N LEU A 25 -4.60 -17.13 -23.43
CA LEU A 25 -3.79 -18.29 -23.08
C LEU A 25 -4.58 -19.14 -22.08
N SER A 26 -5.18 -20.20 -22.60
CA SER A 26 -5.69 -21.35 -21.85
C SER A 26 -4.62 -21.84 -20.87
N ALA A 27 -4.91 -21.77 -19.57
CA ALA A 27 -4.00 -22.18 -18.51
C ALA A 27 -4.08 -23.70 -18.27
N GLY A 28 -3.12 -24.43 -18.83
CA GLY A 28 -2.75 -25.77 -18.41
C GLY A 28 -1.25 -25.82 -18.12
N ASP A 29 -0.93 -26.06 -16.85
CA ASP A 29 0.32 -26.59 -16.29
C ASP A 29 1.61 -25.72 -16.34
N GLY A 30 2.11 -25.30 -15.17
CA GLY A 30 3.44 -24.71 -14.97
C GLY A 30 3.57 -23.16 -14.98
N LYS A 31 2.66 -22.42 -14.34
CA LYS A 31 2.82 -20.95 -14.21
C LYS A 31 4.07 -20.60 -13.39
N LYS A 32 5.13 -20.10 -14.03
CA LYS A 32 6.11 -19.25 -13.34
C LYS A 32 5.35 -18.04 -12.79
N GLY A 33 5.41 -17.83 -11.47
CA GLY A 33 4.82 -16.67 -10.81
C GLY A 33 5.40 -15.37 -11.35
N LEU A 34 4.61 -14.30 -11.34
CA LEU A 34 5.13 -12.96 -11.58
C LEU A 34 6.07 -12.58 -10.41
N PRO A 35 7.07 -11.71 -10.61
CA PRO A 35 7.95 -11.28 -9.52
C PRO A 35 7.20 -10.76 -8.28
N VAL A 36 6.05 -10.13 -8.47
CA VAL A 36 5.18 -9.65 -7.39
C VAL A 36 4.58 -10.77 -6.53
N ASP A 37 4.41 -11.97 -7.08
CA ASP A 37 3.84 -13.12 -6.34
C ASP A 37 4.82 -13.65 -5.27
N TYR A 38 6.08 -13.21 -5.29
CA TYR A 38 7.10 -13.54 -4.29
C TYR A 38 7.23 -12.49 -3.18
N VAL A 39 6.48 -11.38 -3.26
CA VAL A 39 6.56 -10.28 -2.29
C VAL A 39 5.56 -10.54 -1.16
N ASP A 40 6.05 -10.57 0.07
CA ASP A 40 5.23 -10.58 1.29
C ASP A 40 5.41 -9.24 2.04
N PRO A 41 4.41 -8.32 1.97
CA PRO A 41 4.46 -7.03 2.65
C PRO A 41 4.46 -7.10 4.18
N PHE A 42 4.12 -8.25 4.77
CA PHE A 42 4.11 -8.40 6.23
C PHE A 42 5.51 -8.65 6.81
N ILE A 43 6.49 -9.02 5.98
CA ILE A 43 7.87 -9.22 6.45
C ILE A 43 8.45 -7.89 6.96
N GLY A 44 8.92 -7.91 8.21
CA GLY A 44 9.51 -6.74 8.89
C GLY A 44 8.50 -5.85 9.64
N THR A 45 7.22 -6.21 9.62
CA THR A 45 6.14 -5.44 10.29
C THR A 45 5.96 -5.76 11.78
N THR A 46 6.85 -6.57 12.34
CA THR A 46 6.94 -6.87 13.77
C THR A 46 8.41 -6.97 14.19
N ASN A 47 8.67 -7.14 15.47
CA ASN A 47 10.02 -7.28 16.03
C ASN A 47 10.97 -6.13 15.61
N PHE A 48 10.45 -4.90 15.64
CA PHE A 48 11.22 -3.67 15.35
C PHE A 48 11.81 -3.56 13.94
N GLY A 49 11.31 -4.31 12.95
CA GLY A 49 11.74 -4.13 11.55
C GLY A 49 11.28 -2.80 10.93
N THR A 50 10.19 -2.24 11.47
CA THR A 50 9.58 -0.96 11.11
C THR A 50 9.16 -0.79 9.65
N THR A 51 8.98 -1.90 8.92
CA THR A 51 8.31 -1.87 7.60
C THR A 51 6.78 -1.80 7.77
N ASN A 52 6.06 -1.62 6.68
CA ASN A 52 4.61 -1.62 6.69
C ASN A 52 4.02 -2.27 5.43
N PRO A 53 2.81 -2.87 5.52
CA PRO A 53 2.21 -3.61 4.42
C PRO A 53 1.38 -2.71 3.48
N GLY A 54 1.58 -1.39 3.52
CA GLY A 54 0.74 -0.46 2.78
C GLY A 54 0.97 -0.50 1.27
N ALA A 55 -0.07 -0.10 0.54
CA ALA A 55 -0.01 0.02 -0.91
C ALA A 55 0.85 1.23 -1.31
N VAL A 56 1.83 1.00 -2.18
CA VAL A 56 2.70 2.04 -2.74
C VAL A 56 3.25 1.58 -4.10
N CYS A 57 3.33 2.49 -5.06
CA CYS A 57 4.05 2.23 -6.32
C CYS A 57 5.57 2.32 -6.09
N PRO A 58 6.41 1.69 -6.93
CA PRO A 58 7.86 1.89 -6.86
C PRO A 58 8.23 3.38 -6.87
N ASN A 59 8.91 3.85 -5.83
CA ASN A 59 9.27 5.26 -5.61
C ASN A 59 8.07 6.22 -5.51
N GLY A 60 6.89 5.73 -5.14
CA GLY A 60 5.71 6.54 -4.89
C GLY A 60 5.89 7.47 -3.69
N MET A 61 5.47 8.73 -3.82
CA MET A 61 5.52 9.69 -2.71
C MET A 61 4.40 9.50 -1.68
N MET A 62 3.30 8.86 -2.08
CA MET A 62 2.15 8.59 -1.22
C MET A 62 1.96 7.08 -1.09
N SER A 63 1.90 6.64 0.16
CA SER A 63 1.52 5.27 0.55
C SER A 63 0.22 5.31 1.34
N VAL A 64 -0.55 4.23 1.27
CA VAL A 64 -1.77 4.02 2.07
C VAL A 64 -1.55 2.78 2.92
N VAL A 65 -1.44 2.98 4.24
CA VAL A 65 -0.98 1.95 5.17
C VAL A 65 -2.07 1.66 6.21
N PRO A 66 -2.41 0.38 6.48
CA PRO A 66 -3.28 0.04 7.59
C PRO A 66 -2.70 0.53 8.93
N PHE A 67 -3.53 1.11 9.79
CA PHE A 67 -3.10 1.66 11.07
C PHE A 67 -3.74 0.91 12.24
N ASN A 68 -2.92 0.33 13.12
CA ASN A 68 -3.39 -0.53 14.21
C ASN A 68 -2.61 -0.36 15.53
N VAL A 69 -1.86 0.74 15.68
CA VAL A 69 -0.91 0.98 16.78
C VAL A 69 -1.45 1.96 17.84
N MET A 70 -2.77 2.14 17.91
CA MET A 70 -3.45 3.05 18.82
C MET A 70 -4.85 2.50 19.15
N GLY A 71 -5.41 2.89 20.29
CA GLY A 71 -6.85 2.79 20.54
C GLY A 71 -7.33 1.53 21.25
N SER A 72 -6.44 0.59 21.55
CA SER A 72 -6.81 -0.63 22.26
C SER A 72 -5.74 -1.07 23.26
N SER A 73 -6.19 -1.47 24.45
CA SER A 73 -5.34 -2.13 25.46
C SER A 73 -4.97 -3.57 25.08
N GLU A 74 -5.60 -4.13 24.05
CA GLU A 74 -5.28 -5.47 23.51
C GLU A 74 -4.12 -5.43 22.51
N ASN A 75 -3.65 -4.23 22.13
CA ASN A 75 -2.48 -4.10 21.27
C ASN A 75 -1.23 -4.51 22.04
N THR A 76 -0.38 -5.31 21.39
CA THR A 76 0.92 -5.73 21.97
C THR A 76 1.88 -4.54 22.01
N TYR A 77 1.86 -3.70 20.97
CA TYR A 77 2.66 -2.50 20.87
C TYR A 77 1.80 -1.29 20.52
N ASP A 78 2.06 -0.18 21.20
CA ASP A 78 1.45 1.13 20.95
C ASP A 78 2.53 2.12 20.52
N LYS A 79 2.19 2.97 19.55
CA LYS A 79 3.11 3.92 18.95
C LYS A 79 3.74 4.90 19.96
N ASP A 80 3.01 5.24 21.02
CA ASP A 80 3.41 6.29 21.97
C ASP A 80 4.23 5.72 23.15
N ALA A 81 4.34 4.39 23.27
CA ALA A 81 4.93 3.75 24.43
C ALA A 81 6.47 3.62 24.37
N ARG A 82 7.09 3.58 23.18
CA ARG A 82 8.50 3.15 23.01
C ARG A 82 9.33 3.93 22.01
N TRP A 83 8.99 5.19 21.72
CA TRP A 83 9.62 5.95 20.62
C TRP A 83 9.59 5.15 19.31
N TRP A 84 8.44 4.54 19.04
CA TRP A 84 8.25 3.60 17.95
C TRP A 84 7.05 4.06 17.15
N SER A 85 7.26 4.81 16.08
CA SER A 85 6.16 5.23 15.20
C SER A 85 6.18 4.48 13.89
N THR A 86 5.79 3.21 13.97
CA THR A 86 5.28 2.51 12.79
C THR A 86 3.77 2.69 12.77
N PRO A 87 3.15 2.85 11.59
CA PRO A 87 1.70 2.89 11.48
C PRO A 87 1.07 1.52 11.77
N TYR A 88 1.84 0.44 11.57
CA TYR A 88 1.34 -0.93 11.62
C TYR A 88 2.26 -1.83 12.47
N GLU A 89 1.64 -2.79 13.16
CA GLU A 89 2.28 -3.88 13.88
C GLU A 89 1.50 -5.17 13.68
N TYR A 90 2.16 -6.22 13.17
CA TYR A 90 1.49 -7.48 12.78
C TYR A 90 0.74 -8.17 13.92
N THR A 91 1.20 -8.00 15.16
CA THR A 91 0.61 -8.66 16.34
C THR A 91 -0.60 -7.93 16.92
N ASN A 92 -0.89 -6.72 16.48
CA ASN A 92 -2.06 -5.97 16.92
C ASN A 92 -3.32 -6.46 16.21
N CYS A 93 -4.47 -6.32 16.87
CA CYS A 93 -5.75 -6.82 16.35
C CYS A 93 -6.84 -5.74 16.30
N PHE A 94 -6.49 -4.49 16.61
CA PHE A 94 -7.42 -3.36 16.62
C PHE A 94 -7.03 -2.33 15.57
N PHE A 95 -7.91 -2.13 14.59
CA PHE A 95 -7.69 -1.25 13.44
C PHE A 95 -8.39 0.08 13.63
N THR A 96 -7.68 1.17 13.36
CA THR A 96 -8.18 2.54 13.51
C THR A 96 -8.10 3.35 12.21
N GLY A 97 -7.96 2.69 11.06
CA GLY A 97 -8.04 3.33 9.74
C GLY A 97 -6.77 3.23 8.91
N TYR A 98 -6.68 4.01 7.84
CA TYR A 98 -5.58 4.02 6.90
C TYR A 98 -4.78 5.33 7.00
N ALA A 99 -3.51 5.20 7.38
CA ALA A 99 -2.57 6.31 7.42
C ALA A 99 -1.96 6.57 6.03
N HIS A 100 -1.87 7.83 5.65
CA HIS A 100 -1.30 8.26 4.38
C HIS A 100 0.05 8.95 4.58
N VAL A 101 0.94 8.77 3.60
CA VAL A 101 2.30 9.31 3.59
C VAL A 101 3.08 8.73 4.77
N ASN A 102 3.76 7.59 4.57
CA ASN A 102 4.42 6.85 5.64
C ASN A 102 5.88 6.54 5.28
N LEU A 103 6.74 6.53 6.30
CA LEU A 103 8.10 6.00 6.18
C LEU A 103 8.11 4.50 6.45
N SER A 104 9.08 3.79 5.88
CA SER A 104 9.26 2.34 6.07
C SER A 104 10.72 2.05 6.40
N GLY A 105 10.97 1.34 7.50
CA GLY A 105 12.32 0.94 7.94
C GLY A 105 13.09 2.05 8.69
N VAL A 106 12.40 3.05 9.24
CA VAL A 106 13.02 4.15 10.00
C VAL A 106 12.94 3.90 11.52
N GLY A 107 13.89 4.45 12.27
CA GLY A 107 13.92 4.37 13.74
C GLY A 107 13.46 5.65 14.45
N CYS A 108 13.11 6.70 13.70
CA CYS A 108 12.63 7.96 14.25
C CYS A 108 11.19 8.20 13.79
N PRO A 109 10.27 8.56 14.71
CA PRO A 109 8.92 8.94 14.37
C PRO A 109 8.80 10.11 13.41
N GLU A 110 8.05 9.93 12.31
CA GLU A 110 7.66 11.00 11.38
C GLU A 110 6.54 10.53 10.42
N LEU A 111 5.86 11.48 9.77
CA LEU A 111 4.78 11.33 8.79
C LEU A 111 3.52 10.63 9.36
N GLY A 112 2.68 10.05 8.50
CA GLY A 112 1.33 9.58 8.86
C GLY A 112 0.31 10.70 8.88
N SER A 113 0.35 11.59 7.88
CA SER A 113 -0.32 12.91 7.93
C SER A 113 -1.85 12.86 7.87
N LEU A 114 -2.44 11.81 7.31
CA LEU A 114 -3.90 11.67 7.21
C LEU A 114 -4.32 10.26 7.60
N LEU A 115 -5.18 10.15 8.61
CA LEU A 115 -5.80 8.91 9.05
C LEU A 115 -7.26 8.88 8.58
N LEU A 116 -7.59 7.96 7.67
CA LEU A 116 -8.95 7.79 7.15
C LEU A 116 -9.54 6.45 7.58
N MET A 117 -10.66 6.49 8.30
CA MET A 117 -11.43 5.30 8.64
C MET A 117 -12.76 5.30 7.87
N PRO A 118 -13.03 4.30 7.00
CA PRO A 118 -14.36 4.13 6.46
C PRO A 118 -15.30 3.60 7.55
N THR A 119 -16.39 4.31 7.79
CA THR A 119 -17.40 3.93 8.80
C THR A 119 -18.80 3.94 8.19
N THR A 120 -19.72 3.23 8.83
CA THR A 120 -21.15 3.23 8.49
C THR A 120 -21.97 3.56 9.73
N GLY A 121 -23.10 4.24 9.56
CA GLY A 121 -23.97 4.63 10.67
C GLY A 121 -23.72 6.08 11.10
N GLU A 122 -23.97 6.37 12.38
CA GLU A 122 -23.74 7.70 12.94
C GLU A 122 -22.25 8.01 13.04
N LEU A 123 -21.90 9.27 12.78
CA LEU A 123 -20.52 9.74 12.86
C LEU A 123 -20.03 9.67 14.32
N ASN A 124 -19.01 8.84 14.53
CA ASN A 124 -18.22 8.83 15.77
C ASN A 124 -16.77 9.20 15.43
N VAL A 125 -16.21 10.13 16.20
CA VAL A 125 -14.84 10.63 16.01
C VAL A 125 -13.85 10.11 17.05
N ASP A 126 -14.33 9.37 18.06
CA ASP A 126 -13.46 8.71 19.04
C ASP A 126 -12.91 7.41 18.46
N TYR A 127 -11.59 7.34 18.29
CA TYR A 127 -10.89 6.19 17.70
C TYR A 127 -10.98 4.92 18.54
N LYS A 128 -11.29 5.03 19.83
CA LYS A 128 -11.55 3.87 20.69
C LYS A 128 -12.90 3.24 20.40
N GLU A 129 -13.83 4.03 19.87
CA GLU A 129 -15.21 3.63 19.61
C GLU A 129 -15.44 3.29 18.13
N TYR A 130 -14.90 4.08 17.20
CA TYR A 130 -15.02 3.77 15.76
C TYR A 130 -14.07 2.66 15.31
N GLY A 131 -12.98 2.43 16.06
CA GLY A 131 -12.01 1.39 15.75
C GLY A 131 -12.63 0.00 15.82
N SER A 132 -12.12 -0.92 15.02
CA SER A 132 -12.71 -2.25 14.88
C SER A 132 -11.66 -3.34 14.95
N LYS A 133 -12.03 -4.47 15.56
CA LYS A 133 -11.20 -5.68 15.50
C LYS A 133 -11.22 -6.27 14.11
N TYR A 134 -10.10 -6.88 13.71
CA TYR A 134 -9.98 -7.60 12.45
C TYR A 134 -9.17 -8.89 12.67
N LYS A 135 -9.18 -9.76 11.66
CA LYS A 135 -8.44 -11.02 11.65
C LYS A 135 -8.21 -11.48 10.21
N ASP A 136 -7.41 -12.53 10.05
CA ASP A 136 -7.20 -13.23 8.78
C ASP A 136 -6.66 -12.33 7.66
N GLU A 137 -5.71 -11.44 7.98
CA GLU A 137 -5.07 -10.54 7.02
C GLU A 137 -4.35 -11.30 5.90
N ARG A 138 -4.51 -10.82 4.66
CA ARG A 138 -3.91 -11.42 3.47
C ARG A 138 -3.44 -10.35 2.51
N ALA A 139 -2.22 -10.52 1.99
CA ALA A 139 -1.71 -9.75 0.88
C ALA A 139 -2.03 -10.51 -0.41
N LEU A 140 -2.99 -10.02 -1.17
CA LEU A 140 -3.40 -10.62 -2.46
C LEU A 140 -3.00 -9.68 -3.59
N ARG A 141 -2.56 -10.26 -4.70
CA ARG A 141 -2.32 -9.51 -5.94
C ARG A 141 -3.67 -8.99 -6.46
N ASP A 142 -3.82 -7.68 -6.50
CA ASP A 142 -4.95 -7.08 -7.20
C ASP A 142 -4.78 -7.29 -8.71
N THR A 143 -5.71 -8.01 -9.32
CA THR A 143 -5.76 -8.24 -10.77
C THR A 143 -6.65 -7.24 -11.49
N THR A 144 -7.26 -6.32 -10.75
CA THR A 144 -8.16 -5.31 -11.30
C THR A 144 -7.33 -4.26 -12.05
N PRO A 145 -7.67 -3.95 -13.31
CA PRO A 145 -7.01 -2.86 -14.01
C PRO A 145 -7.32 -1.55 -13.30
N ILE A 146 -6.25 -0.86 -12.87
CA ILE A 146 -6.33 0.52 -12.40
C ILE A 146 -6.53 1.38 -13.65
N ILE A 147 -7.67 2.07 -13.70
CA ILE A 147 -8.16 2.92 -14.80
C ILE A 147 -7.13 3.97 -15.22
#